data_AF-A0A0C9UNK9-F1
#
_entry.id   AF-A0A0C9UNK9-F1
#
_cell.length_a   1.000
_cell.length_b   1.000
_cell.length_c   1.000
_cell.angle_alpha   90.00
_cell.angle_beta   90.00
_cell.angle_gamma   90.00
#
_symmetry.space_group_name_H-M   'P 1'
#
loop_
_entity.id
_entity.type
_entity.pdbx_description
1 polymer ?
#
loop_
_entity_poly.entity_id
_entity_poly.type
_entity_poly.pdbx_seq_one_letter_code
_entity_poly.pdbx_strand_id
1 'polypeptide(L)'
;MSTHSRASSVGHTGPVILLGAPQSDTASTSDPSESSGSRTTRSRTLRRHSRSRSRSRSSYNPGNGHQHDVRVVKYVLPQPASGMDCYAISPVPTSYDDALRDAIAVLGFYRPQMTVDNTILRLREYLNTDVWAWADIAPNHWNEIVTPNLEIGLFSKERLPTLIESEFLHGNVILTYGHSHLGATKWTEVPRHKKPYMSRPKSYEEANALALKCFAHHWRLFGDALKELHDKKKKRFVYCCFWCRAGETKVSTEAWLAMPEEAYQNADIWRAHVAVPGAILGVMLQ
;
A
#
# COMPACT_ATOMS: atom_id res chain seq x y z
N MET A 1 25.16 -34.11 -45.24
CA MET A 1 26.20 -34.81 -44.46
C MET A 1 26.09 -34.35 -43.02
N SER A 2 25.53 -35.21 -42.17
CA SER A 2 25.45 -35.05 -40.72
C SER A 2 26.82 -35.10 -40.08
N THR A 3 27.05 -34.32 -39.03
CA THR A 3 27.83 -34.77 -37.87
C THR A 3 27.37 -34.09 -36.59
N HIS A 4 27.46 -34.88 -35.54
CA HIS A 4 26.87 -34.79 -34.21
C HIS A 4 27.58 -33.84 -33.24
N SER A 5 26.77 -33.21 -32.39
CA SER A 5 26.80 -33.23 -30.92
C SER A 5 28.09 -32.91 -30.15
N ARG A 6 27.96 -31.99 -29.19
CA ARG A 6 28.34 -32.25 -27.79
C ARG A 6 27.67 -31.27 -26.82
N ALA A 7 26.84 -31.82 -25.94
CA ALA A 7 26.41 -31.20 -24.70
C ALA A 7 27.51 -31.36 -23.65
N SER A 8 27.61 -30.41 -22.73
CA SER A 8 28.36 -30.57 -21.49
C SER A 8 27.57 -29.90 -20.38
N SER A 9 26.99 -30.72 -19.52
CA SER A 9 26.47 -30.35 -18.21
C SER A 9 27.62 -30.41 -17.21
N VAL A 10 27.79 -29.37 -16.42
CA VAL A 10 28.47 -29.44 -15.12
C VAL A 10 27.71 -28.48 -14.21
N GLY A 11 27.01 -29.02 -13.22
CA GLY A 11 26.46 -28.23 -12.13
C GLY A 11 27.50 -27.99 -11.06
N HIS A 12 27.30 -26.97 -10.21
CA HIS A 12 27.52 -27.08 -8.77
C HIS A 12 27.10 -25.80 -8.03
N THR A 13 26.52 -26.06 -6.85
CA THR A 13 26.59 -25.27 -5.61
C THR A 13 26.05 -23.84 -5.62
N GLY A 14 24.83 -23.70 -5.11
CA GLY A 14 24.36 -22.44 -4.53
C GLY A 14 25.01 -22.18 -3.16
N PRO A 15 25.14 -20.92 -2.74
CA PRO A 15 25.48 -20.59 -1.37
C PRO A 15 24.22 -20.38 -0.52
N VAL A 16 24.22 -21.12 0.59
CA VAL A 16 23.47 -20.85 1.82
C VAL A 16 23.93 -19.50 2.38
N ILE A 17 23.02 -18.55 2.62
CA ILE A 17 23.32 -17.35 3.40
C ILE A 17 22.70 -17.53 4.78
N LEU A 18 23.58 -17.72 5.76
CA LEU A 18 23.29 -17.75 7.19
C LEU A 18 22.83 -16.37 7.68
N LEU A 19 21.78 -16.41 8.51
CA LEU A 19 21.38 -15.36 9.43
C LEU A 19 22.54 -15.04 10.40
N GLY A 20 23.03 -13.80 10.36
CA GLY A 20 23.92 -13.23 11.36
C GLY A 20 23.19 -12.17 12.17
N ALA A 21 22.93 -12.48 13.44
CA ALA A 21 22.57 -11.48 14.44
C ALA A 21 23.79 -10.64 14.83
N PRO A 22 23.59 -9.40 15.28
CA PRO A 22 24.48 -8.79 16.25
C PRO A 22 23.73 -8.52 17.57
N GLN A 23 24.15 -9.24 18.61
CA GLN A 23 24.17 -8.71 19.97
C GLN A 23 25.32 -7.71 20.08
N SER A 24 25.07 -6.54 20.67
CA SER A 24 26.07 -5.78 21.45
C SER A 24 25.34 -4.80 22.35
N ASP A 25 25.37 -5.10 23.64
CA ASP A 25 25.12 -4.16 24.73
C ASP A 25 26.16 -3.03 24.71
N THR A 26 25.74 -1.80 25.02
CA THR A 26 26.48 -0.91 25.95
C THR A 26 25.55 0.15 26.52
N ALA A 27 25.63 0.29 27.84
CA ALA A 27 24.91 1.20 28.70
C ALA A 27 25.36 2.66 28.58
N SER A 28 24.48 3.60 28.98
CA SER A 28 24.73 4.68 29.98
C SER A 28 23.64 5.77 29.85
N THR A 29 22.76 5.91 30.84
CA THR A 29 22.83 6.89 31.95
C THR A 29 22.37 8.30 31.56
N SER A 30 21.14 8.68 31.93
CA SER A 30 20.89 9.80 32.85
C SER A 30 19.39 10.03 33.05
N ASP A 31 19.06 10.21 34.32
CA ASP A 31 17.76 10.21 34.98
C ASP A 31 17.16 11.67 35.02
N PRO A 32 16.10 11.98 35.78
CA PRO A 32 14.87 12.57 35.23
C PRO A 32 14.65 14.03 35.64
N SER A 33 13.74 14.71 34.92
CA SER A 33 13.16 15.98 35.39
C SER A 33 11.68 15.79 35.67
N GLU A 34 11.39 15.73 36.97
CA GLU A 34 10.08 15.89 37.58
C GLU A 34 9.43 17.23 37.17
N SER A 35 8.12 17.19 36.92
CA SER A 35 7.29 18.38 37.00
C SER A 35 5.89 18.00 37.48
N SER A 36 5.73 18.12 38.79
CA SER A 36 4.48 18.15 39.55
C SER A 36 3.40 19.02 38.90
N GLY A 37 2.17 18.53 38.92
CA GLY A 37 0.99 19.27 38.49
C GLY A 37 -0.31 18.64 39.01
N SER A 38 -0.44 18.53 40.33
CA SER A 38 -1.68 18.17 41.02
C SER A 38 -2.81 19.14 40.68
N ARG A 39 -3.98 18.65 40.26
CA ARG A 39 -5.27 19.30 40.55
C ARG A 39 -6.39 18.27 40.71
N THR A 40 -6.68 18.03 41.98
CA THR A 40 -7.89 17.42 42.52
C THR A 40 -9.07 18.36 42.33
N THR A 41 -10.19 17.85 41.81
CA THR A 41 -11.51 18.44 42.06
C THR A 41 -12.60 17.38 42.15
N ARG A 42 -13.05 17.19 43.39
CA ARG A 42 -14.45 17.15 43.85
C ARG A 42 -15.42 16.16 43.18
N SER A 43 -15.65 15.09 43.93
CA SER A 43 -16.93 14.77 44.59
C SER A 43 -18.21 15.37 43.97
N ARG A 44 -19.07 14.49 43.44
CA ARG A 44 -20.52 14.60 43.63
C ARG A 44 -21.16 13.21 43.59
N THR A 45 -21.27 12.62 44.77
CA THR A 45 -22.26 11.60 45.09
C THR A 45 -23.65 12.23 45.07
N LEU A 46 -24.52 11.79 44.17
CA LEU A 46 -25.97 11.96 44.30
C LEU A 46 -26.65 10.60 44.23
N ARG A 47 -27.04 10.13 45.42
CA ARG A 47 -28.20 9.26 45.64
C ARG A 47 -29.40 9.84 44.89
N ARG A 48 -30.16 9.00 44.17
CA ARG A 48 -31.57 8.75 44.51
C ARG A 48 -32.16 7.59 43.74
N HIS A 49 -32.80 6.73 44.51
CA HIS A 49 -33.79 5.75 44.11
C HIS A 49 -34.82 6.30 43.11
N SER A 50 -35.18 5.47 42.14
CA SER A 50 -36.58 5.23 41.76
C SER A 50 -36.69 3.85 41.13
N ARG A 51 -37.09 2.88 41.96
CA ARG A 51 -37.61 1.58 41.52
C ARG A 51 -39.03 1.81 41.02
N SER A 52 -39.21 1.99 39.72
CA SER A 52 -40.52 1.89 39.08
C SER A 52 -40.63 0.50 38.44
N ARG A 53 -41.12 -0.47 39.22
CA ARG A 53 -41.60 -1.75 38.70
C ARG A 53 -42.95 -1.52 38.03
N SER A 54 -42.93 -1.13 36.76
CA SER A 54 -44.09 -1.18 35.89
C SER A 54 -44.32 -2.64 35.49
N ARG A 55 -45.12 -3.36 36.27
CA ARG A 55 -45.70 -4.64 35.83
C ARG A 55 -46.80 -4.34 34.80
N SER A 56 -46.38 -4.02 33.59
CA SER A 56 -47.28 -4.10 32.43
C SER A 56 -47.45 -5.58 32.11
N ARG A 57 -48.60 -6.14 32.51
CA ARG A 57 -49.11 -7.40 31.97
C ARG A 57 -49.31 -7.18 30.47
N SER A 58 -48.27 -7.48 29.69
CA SER A 58 -48.37 -7.63 28.25
C SER A 58 -49.24 -8.86 28.00
N SER A 59 -50.44 -8.61 27.49
CA SER A 59 -51.29 -9.60 26.86
C SER A 59 -50.50 -10.21 25.70
N TYR A 60 -50.00 -11.43 25.92
CA TYR A 60 -49.44 -12.28 24.88
C TYR A 60 -50.51 -12.45 23.79
N ASN A 61 -50.32 -11.75 22.68
CA ASN A 61 -51.06 -11.99 21.45
C ASN A 61 -50.11 -12.79 20.54
N PRO A 62 -50.27 -14.12 20.39
CA PRO A 62 -49.35 -14.95 19.62
C PRO A 62 -49.56 -14.84 18.10
N GLY A 63 -50.41 -13.92 17.64
CA GLY A 63 -50.73 -13.75 16.22
C GLY A 63 -49.91 -12.64 15.58
N ASN A 64 -49.10 -12.99 14.58
CA ASN A 64 -48.34 -12.10 13.69
C ASN A 64 -47.09 -11.42 14.30
N GLY A 65 -46.21 -12.22 14.90
CA GLY A 65 -44.81 -11.85 14.99
C GLY A 65 -44.20 -11.82 13.59
N HIS A 66 -44.32 -10.69 12.88
CA HIS A 66 -43.37 -10.37 11.82
C HIS A 66 -42.00 -10.42 12.47
N GLN A 67 -41.27 -11.51 12.26
CA GLN A 67 -39.84 -11.55 12.52
C GLN A 67 -39.28 -10.38 11.71
N HIS A 68 -38.96 -9.28 12.40
CA HIS A 68 -38.17 -8.22 11.82
C HIS A 68 -36.86 -8.89 11.45
N ASP A 69 -36.73 -9.21 10.16
CA ASP A 69 -35.55 -9.82 9.61
C ASP A 69 -34.38 -8.89 9.92
N VAL A 70 -33.58 -9.27 10.91
CA VAL A 70 -32.51 -8.42 11.41
C VAL A 70 -31.45 -8.41 10.32
N ARG A 71 -31.39 -7.30 9.60
CA ARG A 71 -30.40 -7.08 8.55
C ARG A 71 -29.03 -6.94 9.20
N VAL A 72 -28.15 -7.90 8.96
CA VAL A 72 -26.78 -7.92 9.49
C VAL A 72 -25.75 -7.88 8.37
N VAL A 73 -24.53 -7.45 8.68
CA VAL A 73 -23.32 -7.65 7.87
C VAL A 73 -22.32 -8.51 8.63
N LYS A 74 -21.46 -9.22 7.91
CA LYS A 74 -20.39 -10.04 8.48
C LYS A 74 -19.05 -9.40 8.19
N TYR A 75 -18.41 -8.84 9.21
CA TYR A 75 -17.05 -8.35 9.12
C TYR A 75 -16.05 -9.49 9.22
N VAL A 76 -15.00 -9.43 8.41
CA VAL A 76 -13.94 -10.45 8.33
C VAL A 76 -12.60 -9.76 8.57
N LEU A 77 -11.76 -10.34 9.43
CA LEU A 77 -10.36 -9.96 9.56
C LEU A 77 -9.49 -11.09 8.99
N PRO A 78 -9.04 -10.99 7.72
CA PRO A 78 -8.33 -12.09 7.06
C PRO A 78 -6.95 -12.32 7.68
N GLN A 79 -6.58 -13.58 7.94
CA GLN A 79 -5.24 -13.91 8.48
C GLN A 79 -4.29 -14.44 7.39
N PRO A 80 -3.10 -13.84 7.19
CA PRO A 80 -2.23 -14.18 6.05
C PRO A 80 -1.44 -15.50 6.21
N ALA A 81 -1.31 -16.05 7.42
CA ALA A 81 -0.23 -17.01 7.72
C ALA A 81 -0.69 -18.37 8.32
N SER A 82 -1.90 -18.85 7.98
CA SER A 82 -2.51 -20.12 8.46
C SER A 82 -3.42 -20.03 9.69
N GLY A 83 -3.79 -18.83 10.13
CA GLY A 83 -4.83 -18.65 11.13
C GLY A 83 -6.23 -18.74 10.54
N MET A 84 -7.22 -19.07 11.37
CA MET A 84 -8.62 -18.91 10.99
C MET A 84 -8.97 -17.43 10.94
N ASP A 85 -9.74 -17.03 9.93
CA ASP A 85 -10.30 -15.68 9.85
C ASP A 85 -11.13 -15.38 11.10
N CYS A 86 -11.02 -14.13 11.59
CA CYS A 86 -11.87 -13.68 12.69
C CYS A 86 -13.11 -12.98 12.13
N TYR A 87 -14.26 -13.25 12.73
CA TYR A 87 -15.54 -12.74 12.27
C TYR A 87 -16.26 -11.92 13.33
N ALA A 88 -16.94 -10.88 12.89
CA ALA A 88 -17.90 -10.13 13.71
C ALA A 88 -19.20 -9.94 12.93
N ILE A 89 -20.33 -9.97 13.64
CA ILE A 89 -21.65 -9.75 13.05
C ILE A 89 -22.22 -8.48 13.70
N SER A 90 -22.62 -7.52 12.88
CA SER A 90 -23.24 -6.27 13.33
C SER A 90 -24.51 -6.00 12.50
N PRO A 91 -25.50 -5.25 13.00
CA PRO A 91 -26.55 -4.70 12.15
C PRO A 91 -25.96 -3.97 10.94
N VAL A 92 -26.69 -3.92 9.81
CA VAL A 92 -26.23 -3.16 8.64
C VAL A 92 -26.06 -1.68 9.03
N PRO A 93 -24.84 -1.14 8.98
CA PRO A 93 -24.58 0.23 9.40
C PRO A 93 -25.02 1.22 8.31
N THR A 94 -25.36 2.43 8.75
CA THR A 94 -25.91 3.50 7.88
C THR A 94 -24.89 4.21 7.02
N SER A 95 -23.60 4.03 7.32
CA SER A 95 -22.50 4.67 6.59
C SER A 95 -21.22 3.83 6.65
N TYR A 96 -20.28 4.15 5.77
CA TYR A 96 -18.94 3.56 5.77
C TYR A 96 -18.21 3.77 7.10
N ASP A 97 -18.29 4.97 7.67
CA ASP A 97 -17.59 5.32 8.90
C ASP A 97 -18.21 4.64 10.12
N ASP A 98 -19.54 4.43 10.13
CA ASP A 98 -20.21 3.61 11.15
C ASP A 98 -19.75 2.15 11.04
N ALA A 99 -19.70 1.62 9.81
CA ALA A 99 -19.23 0.26 9.56
C ALA A 99 -17.81 0.03 10.06
N LEU A 100 -16.91 0.98 9.75
CA LEU A 100 -15.51 0.91 10.12
C LEU A 100 -15.35 0.99 11.64
N ARG A 101 -16.09 1.87 12.31
CA ARG A 101 -16.07 1.99 13.78
C ARG A 101 -16.61 0.74 14.46
N ASP A 102 -17.75 0.21 14.00
CA ASP A 102 -18.34 -1.02 14.54
C ASP A 102 -17.39 -2.20 14.38
N ALA A 103 -16.81 -2.35 13.20
CA ALA A 103 -15.92 -3.45 12.90
C ALA A 103 -14.61 -3.37 13.69
N ILE A 104 -14.02 -2.17 13.84
CA ILE A 104 -12.83 -1.96 14.68
C ILE A 104 -13.16 -2.17 16.18
N ALA A 105 -14.33 -1.75 16.65
CA ALA A 105 -14.72 -1.95 18.05
C ALA A 105 -14.78 -3.43 18.44
N VAL A 106 -15.14 -4.32 17.51
CA VAL A 106 -15.22 -5.76 17.75
C VAL A 106 -13.92 -6.48 17.38
N LEU A 107 -13.39 -6.23 16.18
CA LEU A 107 -12.24 -6.97 15.62
C LEU A 107 -10.89 -6.33 15.95
N GLY A 108 -10.85 -5.07 16.37
CA GLY A 108 -9.63 -4.36 16.77
C GLY A 108 -8.93 -5.00 17.97
N PHE A 109 -9.62 -5.78 18.79
CA PHE A 109 -9.00 -6.59 19.84
C PHE A 109 -7.91 -7.54 19.29
N TYR A 110 -8.13 -8.10 18.11
CA TYR A 110 -7.18 -9.02 17.46
C TYR A 110 -6.04 -8.29 16.73
N ARG A 111 -6.21 -6.99 16.43
CA ARG A 111 -5.19 -6.12 15.80
C ARG A 111 -5.26 -4.70 16.39
N PRO A 112 -4.62 -4.45 17.54
CA PRO A 112 -4.71 -3.19 18.27
C PRO A 112 -4.24 -1.95 17.49
N GLN A 113 -3.44 -2.13 16.43
CA GLN A 113 -2.98 -1.07 15.56
C GLN A 113 -4.05 -0.52 14.61
N MET A 114 -5.21 -1.16 14.50
CA MET A 114 -6.27 -0.73 13.59
C MET A 114 -6.96 0.54 14.10
N THR A 115 -7.00 1.56 13.24
CA THR A 115 -7.70 2.82 13.42
C THR A 115 -8.54 3.11 12.19
N VAL A 116 -9.49 4.03 12.33
CA VAL A 116 -10.32 4.51 11.20
C VAL A 116 -9.44 5.05 10.06
N ASP A 117 -8.32 5.70 10.39
CA ASP A 117 -7.43 6.33 9.40
C ASP A 117 -6.54 5.34 8.63
N ASN A 118 -6.25 4.18 9.21
CA ASN A 118 -5.32 3.20 8.65
C ASN A 118 -5.99 1.88 8.25
N THR A 119 -7.32 1.85 8.21
CA THR A 119 -8.10 0.66 7.84
C THR A 119 -9.02 1.01 6.67
N ILE A 120 -9.19 0.08 5.74
CA ILE A 120 -10.15 0.15 4.65
C ILE A 120 -11.04 -1.10 4.67
N LEU A 121 -12.28 -0.93 4.22
CA LEU A 121 -13.26 -1.99 4.03
C LEU A 121 -13.21 -2.48 2.58
N ARG A 122 -13.18 -3.80 2.41
CA ARG A 122 -13.24 -4.48 1.12
C ARG A 122 -14.42 -5.42 1.03
N LEU A 123 -15.08 -5.49 -0.11
CA LEU A 123 -16.12 -6.47 -0.39
C LEU A 123 -15.49 -7.75 -0.93
N ARG A 124 -15.97 -8.91 -0.49
CA ARG A 124 -15.58 -10.19 -1.09
C ARG A 124 -16.40 -10.43 -2.35
N GLU A 125 -15.75 -10.48 -3.50
CA GLU A 125 -16.39 -10.71 -4.80
C GLU A 125 -15.91 -12.01 -5.44
N TYR A 126 -16.84 -12.72 -6.09
CA TYR A 126 -16.52 -13.88 -6.90
C TYR A 126 -16.18 -13.43 -8.31
N LEU A 127 -14.93 -13.61 -8.72
CA LEU A 127 -14.52 -13.34 -10.09
C LEU A 127 -14.93 -14.50 -10.99
N ASN A 128 -15.22 -14.21 -12.27
CA ASN A 128 -15.58 -15.18 -13.32
C ASN A 128 -14.50 -16.26 -13.61
N THR A 129 -13.42 -16.28 -12.83
CA THR A 129 -12.27 -17.20 -12.92
C THR A 129 -12.23 -18.23 -11.79
N ASP A 130 -13.34 -18.45 -11.09
CA ASP A 130 -13.43 -19.30 -9.89
C ASP A 130 -12.50 -18.88 -8.73
N VAL A 131 -12.19 -17.58 -8.66
CA VAL A 131 -11.33 -17.01 -7.62
C VAL A 131 -12.11 -15.93 -6.87
N TRP A 132 -12.06 -16.00 -5.53
CA TRP A 132 -12.54 -14.91 -4.68
C TRP A 132 -11.50 -13.81 -4.59
N ALA A 133 -11.92 -12.57 -4.78
CA ALA A 133 -11.09 -11.39 -4.60
C ALA A 133 -11.71 -10.43 -3.59
N TRP A 134 -10.88 -9.52 -3.07
CA TRP A 134 -11.30 -8.43 -2.21
C TRP A 134 -11.24 -7.12 -3.00
N ALA A 135 -12.39 -6.47 -3.18
CA ALA A 135 -12.51 -5.20 -3.88
C ALA A 135 -12.67 -4.04 -2.89
N ASP A 136 -11.95 -2.93 -3.09
CA ASP A 136 -12.06 -1.75 -2.24
C ASP A 136 -13.46 -1.13 -2.32
N ILE A 137 -14.07 -0.83 -1.17
CA ILE A 137 -15.34 -0.10 -1.11
C ILE A 137 -15.03 1.39 -0.93
N ALA A 138 -15.45 2.22 -1.88
CA ALA A 138 -15.34 3.67 -1.75
C ALA A 138 -16.39 4.19 -0.73
N PRO A 139 -16.04 5.11 0.20
CA PRO A 139 -16.98 5.57 1.24
C PRO A 139 -18.31 6.12 0.71
N ASN A 140 -18.27 6.81 -0.43
CA ASN A 140 -19.44 7.40 -1.08
C ASN A 140 -20.37 6.37 -1.74
N HIS A 141 -19.91 5.14 -1.99
CA HIS A 141 -20.70 4.07 -2.61
C HIS A 141 -21.24 3.05 -1.59
N TRP A 142 -21.02 3.27 -0.29
CA TRP A 142 -21.41 2.34 0.77
C TRP A 142 -22.86 1.86 0.64
N ASN A 143 -23.80 2.80 0.55
CA ASN A 143 -25.24 2.51 0.52
C ASN A 143 -25.71 1.83 -0.77
N GLU A 144 -24.94 1.93 -1.85
CA GLU A 144 -25.26 1.32 -3.14
C GLU A 144 -24.78 -0.13 -3.21
N ILE A 145 -23.65 -0.41 -2.57
CA ILE A 145 -22.97 -1.71 -2.64
C ILE A 145 -23.40 -2.63 -1.50
N VAL A 146 -23.52 -2.08 -0.28
CA VAL A 146 -23.66 -2.92 0.91
C VAL A 146 -25.12 -3.32 1.13
N THR A 147 -25.35 -4.63 1.02
CA THR A 147 -26.63 -5.27 1.31
C THR A 147 -26.51 -6.20 2.52
N PRO A 148 -27.64 -6.60 3.15
CA PRO A 148 -27.59 -7.56 4.25
C PRO A 148 -26.92 -8.87 3.84
N ASN A 149 -26.21 -9.49 4.78
CA ASN A 149 -25.50 -10.76 4.68
C ASN A 149 -24.23 -10.77 3.80
N LEU A 150 -23.70 -9.59 3.43
CA LEU A 150 -22.40 -9.50 2.76
C LEU A 150 -21.23 -9.72 3.73
N GLU A 151 -20.12 -10.25 3.18
CA GLU A 151 -18.83 -10.35 3.85
C GLU A 151 -17.96 -9.13 3.53
N ILE A 152 -17.60 -8.39 4.56
CA ILE A 152 -16.81 -7.15 4.46
C ILE A 152 -15.47 -7.37 5.19
N GLY A 153 -14.40 -7.38 4.43
CA GLY A 153 -13.05 -7.59 4.93
C GLY A 153 -12.42 -6.29 5.42
N LEU A 154 -11.70 -6.37 6.55
CA LEU A 154 -10.93 -5.27 7.10
C LEU A 154 -9.47 -5.45 6.72
N PHE A 155 -8.96 -4.47 5.99
CA PHE A 155 -7.57 -4.45 5.55
C PHE A 155 -6.91 -3.22 6.13
N SER A 156 -5.65 -3.34 6.51
CA SER A 156 -4.84 -2.15 6.70
C SER A 156 -4.87 -1.39 5.38
N LYS A 157 -5.23 -0.10 5.43
CA LYS A 157 -4.92 0.84 4.37
C LYS A 157 -3.41 0.69 4.20
N GLU A 158 -2.98 0.04 3.12
CA GLU A 158 -1.55 -0.15 2.86
C GLU A 158 -0.95 1.26 2.84
N ARG A 159 -0.36 1.67 3.97
CA ARG A 159 0.59 2.76 3.96
C ARG A 159 1.66 2.20 3.06
N LEU A 160 1.80 2.81 1.89
CA LEU A 160 2.91 2.57 0.97
C LEU A 160 4.15 2.37 1.85
N PRO A 161 4.77 1.17 1.82
CA PRO A 161 5.73 0.76 2.83
C PRO A 161 6.78 1.85 2.93
N THR A 162 6.82 2.61 4.02
CA THR A 162 7.76 3.72 4.12
C THR A 162 9.14 3.12 4.35
N LEU A 163 10.00 3.24 3.35
CA LEU A 163 11.35 2.69 3.40
C LEU A 163 12.28 3.76 3.98
N ILE A 164 12.71 3.53 5.22
CA ILE A 164 13.71 4.37 5.89
C ILE A 164 15.07 4.22 5.20
N GLU A 165 15.94 5.23 5.34
CA GLU A 165 17.21 5.28 4.61
C GLU A 165 18.10 4.05 4.83
N SER A 166 18.12 3.48 6.04
CA SER A 166 18.92 2.30 6.37
C SER A 166 18.50 1.03 5.64
N GLU A 167 17.25 0.96 5.17
CA GLU A 167 16.70 -0.18 4.43
C GLU A 167 16.78 0.03 2.92
N PHE A 168 17.21 1.21 2.47
CA PHE A 168 17.24 1.57 1.07
C PHE A 168 18.38 0.87 0.34
N LEU A 169 18.02 -0.06 -0.56
CA LEU A 169 19.00 -0.70 -1.42
C LEU A 169 19.62 0.30 -2.41
N HIS A 170 20.89 0.63 -2.18
CA HIS A 170 21.68 1.44 -3.11
C HIS A 170 22.07 0.63 -4.35
N GLY A 171 22.25 1.32 -5.47
CA GLY A 171 22.68 0.72 -6.73
C GLY A 171 22.37 1.63 -7.92
N ASN A 172 22.40 1.07 -9.12
CA ASN A 172 22.08 1.82 -10.34
C ASN A 172 20.73 1.39 -10.89
N VAL A 173 19.94 2.35 -11.36
CA VAL A 173 18.72 2.13 -12.14
C VAL A 173 18.96 2.49 -13.60
N ILE A 174 18.15 1.94 -14.50
CA ILE A 174 18.19 2.26 -15.92
C ILE A 174 17.15 3.35 -16.18
N LEU A 175 17.54 4.49 -16.72
CA LEU A 175 16.61 5.57 -17.02
C LEU A 175 15.97 5.37 -18.41
N THR A 176 14.67 5.60 -18.54
CA THR A 176 14.01 5.74 -19.84
C THR A 176 13.12 6.97 -19.86
N TYR A 177 13.02 7.64 -21.01
CA TYR A 177 12.22 8.84 -21.18
C TYR A 177 10.93 8.52 -21.93
N GLY A 178 9.80 8.98 -21.39
CA GLY A 178 8.49 8.89 -22.02
C GLY A 178 8.11 10.24 -22.61
N HIS A 179 7.69 10.25 -23.87
CA HIS A 179 7.12 11.44 -24.50
C HIS A 179 5.70 11.15 -24.99
N SER A 180 4.84 12.16 -24.93
CA SER A 180 3.48 12.06 -25.47
C SER A 180 3.53 12.16 -27.00
N HIS A 181 2.95 11.18 -27.68
CA HIS A 181 2.86 11.14 -29.13
C HIS A 181 1.49 10.57 -29.53
N LEU A 182 0.67 11.41 -30.18
CA LEU A 182 -0.70 11.06 -30.61
C LEU A 182 -1.58 10.53 -29.47
N GLY A 183 -1.45 11.10 -28.27
CA GLY A 183 -2.23 10.70 -27.10
C GLY A 183 -1.73 9.43 -26.39
N ALA A 184 -0.70 8.76 -26.91
CA ALA A 184 -0.04 7.65 -26.27
C ALA A 184 1.32 8.06 -25.70
N THR A 185 1.74 7.42 -24.61
CA THR A 185 3.12 7.58 -24.09
C THR A 185 4.03 6.62 -24.83
N LYS A 186 5.05 7.16 -25.51
CA LYS A 186 6.10 6.37 -26.14
C LYS A 186 7.39 6.48 -25.33
N TRP A 187 7.88 5.34 -24.89
CA TRP A 187 9.12 5.23 -24.11
C TRP A 187 10.33 5.08 -25.05
N THR A 188 11.44 5.74 -24.71
CA THR A 188 12.73 5.53 -25.39
C THR A 188 13.17 4.07 -25.24
N GLU A 189 13.62 3.45 -26.33
CA GLU A 189 14.12 2.08 -26.28
C GLU A 189 15.41 2.02 -25.47
N VAL A 190 15.46 1.12 -24.48
CA VAL A 190 16.67 0.91 -23.67
C VAL A 190 17.68 0.08 -24.47
N PRO A 191 18.85 0.63 -24.83
CA PRO A 191 19.81 -0.10 -25.63
C PRO A 191 20.42 -1.26 -24.85
N ARG A 192 20.71 -2.39 -25.52
CA ARG A 192 21.37 -3.55 -24.87
C ARG A 192 22.77 -3.21 -24.35
N HIS A 193 23.48 -2.34 -25.07
CA HIS A 193 24.82 -1.87 -24.74
C HIS A 193 24.78 -0.39 -24.36
N LYS A 194 25.65 0.06 -23.44
CA LYS A 194 25.70 1.45 -22.96
C LYS A 194 24.37 1.94 -22.39
N LYS A 195 23.77 1.14 -21.50
CA LYS A 195 22.51 1.50 -20.83
C LYS A 195 22.67 2.85 -20.10
N PRO A 196 21.61 3.69 -20.10
CA PRO A 196 21.61 4.97 -19.39
C PRO A 196 21.45 4.75 -17.88
N TYR A 197 22.53 4.30 -17.24
CA TYR A 197 22.54 4.08 -15.80
C TYR A 197 22.64 5.40 -15.05
N MET A 198 21.87 5.51 -13.98
CA MET A 198 22.07 6.52 -12.94
C MET A 198 21.99 5.85 -11.57
N SER A 199 22.62 6.46 -10.57
CA SER A 199 22.45 6.02 -9.18
C SER A 199 20.97 6.06 -8.80
N ARG A 200 20.52 5.07 -8.03
CA ARG A 200 19.14 5.00 -7.53
C ARG A 200 18.89 6.20 -6.60
N PRO A 201 18.02 7.14 -6.96
CA PRO A 201 17.83 8.37 -6.18
C PRO A 201 17.08 8.07 -4.88
N LYS A 202 17.49 8.69 -3.77
CA LYS A 202 16.81 8.61 -2.46
C LYS A 202 15.70 9.65 -2.28
N SER A 203 15.56 10.59 -3.21
CA SER A 203 14.52 11.63 -3.18
C SER A 203 14.17 12.11 -4.59
N TYR A 204 13.04 12.80 -4.72
CA TYR A 204 12.60 13.40 -5.98
C TYR A 204 13.57 14.48 -6.50
N GLU A 205 14.09 15.32 -5.61
CA GLU A 205 15.04 16.38 -5.96
C GLU A 205 16.35 15.80 -6.53
N GLU A 206 16.86 14.76 -5.88
CA GLU A 206 18.03 14.04 -6.36
C GLU A 206 17.76 13.33 -7.69
N ALA A 207 16.56 12.73 -7.85
CA ALA A 207 16.17 12.09 -9.10
C ALA A 207 16.23 13.09 -10.26
N ASN A 208 15.73 14.31 -10.07
CA ASN A 208 15.78 15.36 -11.10
C ASN A 208 17.21 15.74 -11.47
N ALA A 209 18.08 15.92 -10.47
CA ALA A 209 19.48 16.24 -10.71
C ALA A 209 20.22 15.11 -11.45
N LEU A 210 19.94 13.85 -11.09
CA LEU A 210 20.53 12.67 -11.72
C LEU A 210 19.98 12.44 -13.14
N ALA A 211 18.68 12.63 -13.35
CA ALA A 211 18.04 12.52 -14.65
C ALA A 211 18.62 13.55 -15.63
N LEU A 212 18.78 14.81 -15.22
CA LEU A 212 19.41 15.85 -16.04
C LEU A 212 20.85 15.49 -16.44
N LYS A 213 21.65 14.98 -15.50
CA LYS A 213 23.01 14.51 -15.79
C LYS A 213 23.00 13.33 -16.77
N CYS A 214 22.09 12.39 -16.57
CA CYS A 214 21.92 11.22 -17.44
C CYS A 214 21.50 11.62 -18.86
N PHE A 215 20.55 12.56 -19.00
CA PHE A 215 20.12 13.11 -20.28
C PHE A 215 21.27 13.78 -21.04
N ALA A 216 22.07 14.61 -20.36
CA ALA A 216 23.22 15.25 -20.97
C ALA A 216 24.29 14.24 -21.40
N HIS A 217 24.58 13.24 -20.56
CA HIS A 217 25.57 12.21 -20.87
C HIS A 217 25.13 11.31 -22.05
N HIS A 218 23.83 11.00 -22.12
CA HIS A 218 23.23 10.17 -23.17
C HIS A 218 22.38 10.99 -24.15
N TRP A 219 22.86 12.18 -24.54
CA TRP A 219 22.09 13.16 -25.33
C TRP A 219 21.51 12.62 -26.64
N ARG A 220 22.17 11.64 -27.29
CA ARG A 220 21.67 11.01 -28.52
C ARG A 220 20.41 10.18 -28.28
N LEU A 221 20.30 9.55 -27.10
CA LEU A 221 19.15 8.75 -26.70
C LEU A 221 18.02 9.65 -26.19
N PHE A 222 18.37 10.69 -25.43
CA PHE A 222 17.42 11.60 -24.78
C PHE A 222 17.27 12.95 -25.50
N GLY A 223 17.47 12.97 -26.82
CA GLY A 223 17.43 14.19 -27.61
C GLY A 223 16.08 14.92 -27.49
N ASP A 224 14.98 14.17 -27.43
CA ASP A 224 13.64 14.75 -27.27
C ASP A 224 13.41 15.31 -25.86
N ALA A 225 13.90 14.62 -24.82
CA ALA A 225 13.85 15.14 -23.45
C ALA A 225 14.61 16.47 -23.33
N LEU A 226 15.80 16.56 -23.93
CA LEU A 226 16.60 17.78 -23.93
C LEU A 226 15.90 18.92 -24.68
N LYS A 227 15.29 18.65 -25.85
CA LYS A 227 14.48 19.66 -26.56
C LYS A 227 13.32 20.15 -25.70
N GLU A 228 12.64 19.24 -25.02
CA GLU A 228 11.50 19.56 -24.17
C GLU A 228 11.88 20.35 -22.91
N LEU A 229 13.07 20.11 -22.35
CA LEU A 229 13.63 20.91 -21.25
C LEU A 229 14.02 22.32 -21.67
N HIS A 230 14.40 22.51 -22.93
CA HIS A 230 14.72 23.83 -23.49
C HIS A 230 13.46 24.65 -23.85
N ASP A 231 12.28 24.02 -23.92
CA ASP A 231 11.03 24.75 -24.04
C ASP A 231 10.83 25.61 -22.78
N LYS A 232 10.55 26.91 -22.95
CA LYS A 232 10.48 27.89 -21.85
C LYS A 232 9.29 27.68 -20.92
N LYS A 233 8.46 26.66 -21.17
CA LYS A 233 7.37 26.26 -20.29
C LYS A 233 7.94 25.58 -19.06
N LYS A 234 7.46 25.98 -17.88
CA LYS A 234 7.76 25.29 -16.63
C LYS A 234 7.14 23.89 -16.68
N LYS A 235 7.94 22.89 -17.03
CA LYS A 235 7.57 21.47 -16.95
C LYS A 235 8.12 20.86 -15.66
N ARG A 236 7.38 19.94 -15.06
CA ARG A 236 7.82 19.12 -13.93
C ARG A 236 8.18 17.71 -14.41
N PHE A 237 9.08 17.07 -13.67
CA PHE A 237 9.40 15.67 -13.89
C PHE A 237 8.30 14.81 -13.28
N VAL A 238 7.80 13.84 -14.05
CA VAL A 238 6.87 12.81 -13.59
C VAL A 238 7.56 11.46 -13.75
N TYR A 239 7.68 10.72 -12.65
CA TYR A 239 8.36 9.44 -12.65
C TYR A 239 7.38 8.28 -12.73
N CYS A 240 7.79 7.23 -13.41
CA CYS A 240 7.02 6.01 -13.60
C CYS A 240 7.85 4.79 -13.25
N CYS A 241 7.20 3.79 -12.67
CA CYS A 241 7.78 2.49 -12.39
C CYS A 241 7.21 1.46 -13.36
N PHE A 242 8.06 0.54 -13.82
CA PHE A 242 7.65 -0.53 -14.72
C PHE A 242 7.47 -1.82 -13.93
N TRP A 243 6.36 -2.51 -14.15
CA TRP A 243 6.15 -3.81 -13.54
C TRP A 243 6.98 -4.87 -14.25
N CYS A 244 7.88 -5.51 -13.51
CA CYS A 244 8.49 -6.76 -13.92
C CYS A 244 7.73 -7.92 -13.28
N ARG A 245 7.19 -8.83 -14.10
CA ARG A 245 6.63 -10.07 -13.56
C ARG A 245 7.74 -10.92 -12.97
N ALA A 246 7.45 -11.57 -11.85
CA ALA A 246 8.39 -12.51 -11.24
C ALA A 246 8.79 -13.59 -12.25
N GLY A 247 10.09 -13.75 -12.49
CA GLY A 247 10.64 -14.70 -13.46
C GLY A 247 10.87 -14.16 -14.87
N GLU A 248 10.38 -12.95 -15.20
CA GLU A 248 10.72 -12.31 -16.47
C GLU A 248 12.07 -11.60 -16.36
N THR A 249 13.04 -12.04 -17.18
CA THR A 249 14.36 -11.41 -17.27
C THR A 249 14.38 -10.22 -18.24
N LYS A 250 13.36 -10.12 -19.09
CA LYS A 250 13.25 -9.06 -20.10
C LYS A 250 12.46 -7.91 -19.51
N VAL A 251 13.11 -6.76 -19.38
CA VAL A 251 12.43 -5.56 -18.90
C VAL A 251 11.47 -5.08 -19.99
N SER A 252 10.18 -5.01 -19.66
CA SER A 252 9.13 -4.49 -20.55
C SER A 252 8.78 -3.06 -20.19
N THR A 253 8.53 -2.22 -21.20
CA THR A 253 8.02 -0.85 -21.02
C THR A 253 6.51 -0.74 -21.29
N GLU A 254 5.83 -1.87 -21.46
CA GLU A 254 4.40 -1.91 -21.84
C GLU A 254 3.48 -1.60 -20.66
N ALA A 255 3.83 -2.05 -19.46
CA ALA A 255 3.06 -1.84 -18.24
C ALA A 255 3.84 -0.96 -17.26
N TRP A 256 3.32 0.24 -17.03
CA TRP A 256 3.92 1.22 -16.13
C TRP A 256 2.86 1.92 -15.29
N LEU A 257 3.30 2.40 -14.13
CA LEU A 257 2.49 3.15 -13.19
C LEU A 257 3.22 4.44 -12.83
N ALA A 258 2.52 5.56 -12.83
CA ALA A 258 3.06 6.80 -12.29
C ALA A 258 3.35 6.66 -10.79
N MET A 259 4.42 7.27 -10.30
CA MET A 259 4.67 7.34 -8.87
C MET A 259 3.55 8.14 -8.19
N PRO A 260 3.15 7.75 -6.96
CA PRO A 260 2.10 8.46 -6.22
C PRO A 260 2.53 9.91 -5.92
N GLU A 261 1.57 10.84 -5.85
CA GLU A 261 1.87 12.28 -5.69
C GLU A 261 2.60 12.57 -4.36
N GLU A 262 2.37 11.77 -3.33
CA GLU A 262 3.03 11.86 -2.03
C GLU A 262 4.54 11.57 -2.12
N ALA A 263 4.99 10.75 -3.08
CA ALA A 263 6.41 10.43 -3.26
C ALA A 263 7.23 11.66 -3.67
N TYR A 264 6.61 12.67 -4.27
CA TYR A 264 7.28 13.90 -4.68
C TYR A 264 7.54 14.86 -3.51
N GLN A 265 6.95 14.59 -2.34
CA GLN A 265 7.07 15.42 -1.14
C GLN A 265 7.68 14.64 0.04
N ASN A 266 7.70 13.31 -0.03
CA ASN A 266 8.17 12.44 1.05
C ASN A 266 9.21 11.43 0.54
N ALA A 267 10.44 11.56 1.03
CA ALA A 267 11.56 10.70 0.65
C ALA A 267 11.36 9.22 1.03
N ASP A 268 10.67 8.92 2.13
CA ASP A 268 10.42 7.52 2.53
C ASP A 268 9.47 6.82 1.57
N ILE A 269 8.44 7.54 1.11
CA ILE A 269 7.51 7.06 0.08
C ILE A 269 8.24 6.96 -1.26
N TRP A 270 9.06 7.96 -1.62
CA TRP A 270 9.91 7.89 -2.81
C TRP A 270 10.77 6.62 -2.83
N ARG A 271 11.49 6.36 -1.73
CA ARG A 271 12.38 5.20 -1.58
C ARG A 271 11.64 3.87 -1.70
N ALA A 272 10.38 3.83 -1.32
CA ALA A 272 9.51 2.67 -1.45
C ALA A 272 9.13 2.34 -2.88
N HIS A 273 8.91 3.37 -3.69
CA HIS A 273 8.39 3.23 -5.04
C HIS A 273 9.48 3.22 -6.11
N VAL A 274 10.57 3.95 -5.90
CA VAL A 274 11.63 4.08 -6.91
C VAL A 274 12.18 2.69 -7.25
N ALA A 275 12.33 2.44 -8.55
CA ALA A 275 12.77 1.17 -9.10
C ALA A 275 14.00 0.61 -8.36
N VAL A 276 13.98 -0.68 -8.05
CA VAL A 276 15.11 -1.38 -7.43
C VAL A 276 16.33 -1.37 -8.34
N PRO A 277 17.55 -1.57 -7.80
CA PRO A 277 18.75 -1.64 -8.63
C PRO A 277 18.61 -2.64 -9.80
N GLY A 278 19.02 -2.20 -11.00
CA GLY A 278 18.92 -2.96 -12.24
C GLY A 278 17.58 -2.83 -12.98
N ALA A 279 16.53 -2.33 -12.33
CA ALA A 279 15.23 -2.10 -12.96
C ALA A 279 15.18 -0.75 -13.71
N ILE A 280 14.14 -0.56 -14.53
CA ILE A 280 13.92 0.69 -15.27
C ILE A 280 13.14 1.68 -14.40
N LEU A 281 13.63 2.92 -14.37
CA LEU A 281 12.91 4.09 -13.90
C LEU A 281 12.50 4.93 -15.11
N GLY A 282 11.20 5.13 -15.29
CA GLY A 282 10.62 5.98 -16.33
C GLY A 282 10.57 7.42 -15.87
N VAL A 283 10.80 8.35 -16.78
CA VAL A 283 10.65 9.77 -16.53
C VAL A 283 9.97 10.46 -17.72
N MET A 284 9.06 11.39 -17.43
CA MET A 284 8.34 12.21 -18.39
C MET A 284 8.41 13.68 -17.96
N LEU A 285 8.14 14.60 -18.89
CA LEU A 285 7.97 16.02 -18.59
C LEU A 285 6.51 16.40 -18.82
N GLN A 286 5.88 17.00 -17.80
CA GLN A 286 4.49 17.49 -17.85
C GLN A 286 4.41 18.97 -17.48
#